data_AF-A0A2E6H029-F1
#
_entry.id   AF-A0A2E6H029-F1
#
_cell.length_a   1.000
_cell.length_b   1.000
_cell.length_c   1.000
_cell.angle_alpha   90.00
_cell.angle_beta   90.00
_cell.angle_gamma   90.00
#
_symmetry.space_group_name_H-M   'P 1'
#
loop_
_entity.id
_entity.type
_entity.pdbx_description
1 polymer ?
#
loop_
_entity_poly.entity_id
_entity_poly.type
_entity_poly.pdbx_seq_one_letter_code
_entity_poly.pdbx_strand_id
1 'polypeptide(L)'
;MRNWRPLWVALTILCCAFGVYAEVSSFLSHETSQGFEAVGTKPEFESAYSKRLSIFEKTRKTKAEQSSIQHQKDVVLSVRGKLKLELEKSGFSFVNYKKGVIDSDMGKLPEFKKLLYEKSEKSDQLLSFLKLQGGEKSKKVLAEVLEKFPVKQRALLNPALSNDQLRALFKKHPVLQHYLHEFPGMADPLHFFQTGLITREEFKKQLLTNMFHNGPHAGFWKFYSEGTIPGLVGKDPKAKNFFLNTAYEGEKTKNGFISPRYPGPLSYEGYVHVVFDRLSQGTKGGVEKIFAEIRKFPGQSDVEKMASLLFDNPPGTLEQLSALYDLAEEDPYLNENERKAIKKLIQDTQSRLNLYIAFVARHFELKIEKNIPVLLLRTNQNDFLIFKSFAKEHTVKDQKSVVQNISDPIQFGDKLSNHVIELLSIEESKNGYPFSNLE
;
A
#
# COMPACT_ATOMS: atom_id res chain seq x y z
N MET A 1 71.80 -7.61 3.09
CA MET A 1 70.59 -7.25 3.85
C MET A 1 70.12 -5.86 3.44
N ARG A 2 69.08 -5.74 2.60
CA ARG A 2 68.33 -4.49 2.34
C ARG A 2 66.99 -4.82 1.66
N ASN A 3 65.97 -4.91 2.52
CA ASN A 3 64.55 -4.56 2.38
C ASN A 3 63.83 -4.75 1.02
N TRP A 4 63.28 -5.94 0.81
CA TRP A 4 62.19 -6.22 -0.15
C TRP A 4 60.80 -5.94 0.46
N ARG A 5 60.52 -4.70 0.86
CA ARG A 5 59.20 -4.30 1.40
C ARG A 5 58.66 -2.96 0.87
N PRO A 6 58.48 -2.76 -0.45
CA PRO A 6 57.43 -1.82 -0.87
C PRO A 6 56.48 -2.35 -1.95
N LEU A 7 56.69 -3.53 -2.55
CA LEU A 7 55.79 -4.00 -3.61
C LEU A 7 54.47 -4.59 -3.10
N TRP A 8 54.48 -5.23 -1.92
CA TRP A 8 53.26 -5.82 -1.35
C TRP A 8 52.30 -4.77 -0.77
N VAL A 9 52.80 -3.66 -0.23
CA VAL A 9 51.93 -2.58 0.31
C VAL A 9 51.27 -1.80 -0.84
N ALA A 10 51.98 -1.61 -1.96
CA ALA A 10 51.40 -0.96 -3.15
C ALA A 10 50.34 -1.83 -3.85
N LEU A 11 50.51 -3.16 -3.89
CA LEU A 11 49.49 -4.07 -4.43
C LEU A 11 48.27 -4.19 -3.52
N THR A 12 48.45 -4.18 -2.19
CA THR A 12 47.31 -4.20 -1.25
C THR A 12 46.52 -2.89 -1.29
N ILE A 13 47.16 -1.73 -1.50
CA ILE A 13 46.45 -0.44 -1.61
C ILE A 13 45.69 -0.33 -2.94
N LEU A 14 46.20 -0.89 -4.06
CA LEU A 14 45.44 -0.96 -5.31
C LEU A 14 44.27 -1.96 -5.24
N CYS A 15 44.43 -3.11 -4.57
CA CYS A 15 43.33 -4.06 -4.39
C CYS A 15 42.27 -3.58 -3.37
N CYS A 16 42.65 -2.81 -2.36
CA CYS A 16 41.69 -2.22 -1.41
C CYS A 16 40.97 -0.98 -1.98
N ALA A 17 41.60 -0.22 -2.88
CA ALA A 17 40.95 0.94 -3.50
C ALA A 17 39.91 0.55 -4.58
N PHE A 18 40.12 -0.56 -5.30
CA PHE A 18 39.15 -1.06 -6.29
C PHE A 18 38.05 -1.95 -5.69
N GLY A 19 38.28 -2.57 -4.53
CA GLY A 19 37.24 -3.34 -3.82
C GLY A 19 36.18 -2.47 -3.13
N VAL A 20 36.55 -1.28 -2.65
CA VAL A 20 35.62 -0.41 -1.88
C VAL A 20 34.80 0.52 -2.78
N TYR A 21 35.27 0.86 -3.99
CA TYR A 21 34.46 1.66 -4.92
C TYR A 21 33.44 0.84 -5.73
N ALA A 22 33.68 -0.46 -5.91
CA ALA A 22 32.71 -1.37 -6.54
C ALA A 22 31.53 -1.72 -5.60
N GLU A 23 31.74 -1.77 -4.29
CA GLU A 23 30.67 -2.03 -3.32
C GLU A 23 29.78 -0.81 -3.04
N VAL A 24 30.31 0.42 -3.08
CA VAL A 24 29.49 1.61 -2.83
C VAL A 24 28.64 1.97 -4.07
N SER A 25 29.16 1.77 -5.28
CA SER A 25 28.39 2.00 -6.52
C SER A 25 27.32 0.94 -6.78
N SER A 26 27.57 -0.33 -6.43
CA SER A 26 26.55 -1.39 -6.52
C SER A 26 25.44 -1.16 -5.50
N PHE A 27 25.75 -0.73 -4.27
CA PHE A 27 24.73 -0.39 -3.28
C PHE A 27 23.87 0.82 -3.66
N LEU A 28 24.47 1.86 -4.24
CA LEU A 28 23.75 3.05 -4.73
C LEU A 28 22.85 2.75 -5.92
N SER A 29 23.18 1.73 -6.73
CA SER A 29 22.33 1.33 -7.84
C SER A 29 20.96 0.81 -7.36
N HIS A 30 20.93 0.06 -6.25
CA HIS A 30 19.71 -0.56 -5.71
C HIS A 30 18.71 0.44 -5.09
N GLU A 31 19.03 1.73 -5.03
CA GLU A 31 18.17 2.79 -4.49
C GLU A 31 16.99 3.15 -5.42
N THR A 32 17.05 2.72 -6.68
CA THR A 32 16.04 3.00 -7.70
C THR A 32 15.56 1.70 -8.36
N SER A 33 14.44 1.77 -9.09
CA SER A 33 13.99 0.68 -9.96
C SER A 33 15.05 0.24 -10.98
N GLN A 34 15.97 1.14 -11.35
CA GLN A 34 16.97 0.91 -12.40
C GLN A 34 18.14 0.07 -11.90
N GLY A 35 18.64 0.25 -10.68
CA GLY A 35 19.74 -0.60 -10.22
C GLY A 35 19.33 -1.85 -9.47
N PHE A 36 18.02 -2.12 -9.32
CA PHE A 36 17.58 -3.50 -9.08
C PHE A 36 17.78 -4.37 -10.33
N GLU A 37 17.76 -3.80 -11.55
CA GLU A 37 18.05 -4.52 -12.81
C GLU A 37 19.52 -4.96 -12.92
N ALA A 38 20.43 -4.31 -12.19
CA ALA A 38 21.86 -4.64 -12.19
C ALA A 38 22.20 -5.90 -11.36
N VAL A 39 21.22 -6.49 -10.68
CA VAL A 39 21.41 -7.71 -9.89
C VAL A 39 21.65 -8.91 -10.80
N GLY A 40 22.84 -9.50 -10.70
CA GLY A 40 23.25 -10.61 -11.56
C GLY A 40 23.10 -12.00 -10.92
N THR A 41 23.02 -12.07 -9.58
CA THR A 41 23.00 -13.35 -8.86
C THR A 41 21.85 -13.47 -7.85
N LYS A 42 21.41 -14.70 -7.58
CA LYS A 42 20.32 -14.97 -6.64
C LYS A 42 20.63 -14.50 -5.20
N PRO A 43 21.84 -14.68 -4.66
CA PRO A 43 22.20 -14.11 -3.36
C PRO A 43 22.14 -12.59 -3.30
N GLU A 44 22.60 -11.90 -4.36
CA GLU A 44 22.49 -10.44 -4.47
C GLU A 44 21.02 -9.99 -4.47
N PHE A 45 20.17 -10.69 -5.23
CA PHE A 45 18.73 -10.44 -5.26
C PHE A 45 18.10 -10.54 -3.87
N GLU A 46 18.31 -11.65 -3.16
CA GLU A 46 17.73 -11.83 -1.82
C GLU A 46 18.25 -10.79 -0.81
N SER A 47 19.55 -10.46 -0.88
CA SER A 47 20.17 -9.42 -0.05
C SER A 47 19.55 -8.04 -0.34
N ALA A 48 19.45 -7.66 -1.61
CA ALA A 48 18.88 -6.39 -2.03
C ALA A 48 17.40 -6.28 -1.62
N TYR A 49 16.63 -7.36 -1.78
CA TYR A 49 15.23 -7.43 -1.38
C TYR A 49 15.06 -7.25 0.13
N SER A 50 15.92 -7.91 0.92
CA SER A 50 15.86 -7.84 2.38
C SER A 50 16.09 -6.43 2.95
N LYS A 51 16.89 -5.61 2.25
CA LYS A 51 17.30 -4.25 2.64
C LYS A 51 16.46 -3.16 1.98
N ARG A 52 15.57 -3.51 1.05
CA ARG A 52 14.86 -2.58 0.16
C ARG A 52 14.15 -1.45 0.88
N LEU A 53 13.30 -1.77 1.86
CA LEU A 53 12.56 -0.75 2.62
C LEU A 53 13.49 0.20 3.40
N SER A 54 14.56 -0.33 3.99
CA SER A 54 15.54 0.48 4.72
C SER A 54 16.35 1.39 3.79
N ILE A 55 16.62 0.94 2.56
CA ILE A 55 17.26 1.78 1.54
C ILE A 55 16.31 2.90 1.12
N PHE A 56 15.06 2.57 0.79
CA PHE A 56 14.08 3.59 0.38
C PHE A 56 13.87 4.64 1.46
N GLU A 57 13.71 4.25 2.72
CA GLU A 57 13.55 5.19 3.83
C GLU A 57 14.68 6.24 3.88
N LYS A 58 15.94 5.83 3.66
CA LYS A 58 17.10 6.74 3.67
C LYS A 58 17.13 7.71 2.50
N THR A 59 16.51 7.36 1.38
CA THR A 59 16.56 8.16 0.14
C THR A 59 15.33 9.03 -0.10
N ARG A 60 14.24 8.81 0.66
CA ARG A 60 12.99 9.57 0.50
C ARG A 60 13.07 10.97 1.10
N LYS A 61 12.56 11.95 0.35
CA LYS A 61 12.61 13.38 0.70
C LYS A 61 11.28 13.93 1.19
N THR A 62 10.16 13.29 0.87
CA THR A 62 8.83 13.78 1.26
C THR A 62 8.24 12.98 2.42
N LYS A 63 7.48 13.64 3.30
CA LYS A 63 6.76 12.98 4.40
C LYS A 63 5.83 11.86 3.88
N ALA A 64 5.13 12.09 2.77
CA ALA A 64 4.22 11.10 2.20
C ALA A 64 4.96 9.80 1.77
N GLU A 65 6.12 9.92 1.13
CA GLU A 65 6.93 8.75 0.77
C GLU A 65 7.47 8.06 2.02
N GLN A 66 7.98 8.81 3.00
CA GLN A 66 8.48 8.25 4.27
C GLN A 66 7.39 7.49 5.02
N SER A 67 6.21 8.09 5.19
CA SER A 67 5.05 7.43 5.82
C SER A 67 4.58 6.20 5.04
N SER A 68 4.63 6.22 3.71
CA SER A 68 4.29 5.04 2.91
C SER A 68 5.29 3.89 3.10
N ILE A 69 6.59 4.18 3.21
CA ILE A 69 7.62 3.15 3.49
C ILE A 69 7.49 2.63 4.91
N GLN A 70 7.24 3.50 5.89
CA GLN A 70 7.03 3.10 7.27
C GLN A 70 5.81 2.19 7.41
N HIS A 71 4.69 2.54 6.76
CA HIS A 71 3.48 1.71 6.73
C HIS A 71 3.77 0.29 6.21
N GLN A 72 4.53 0.15 5.11
CA GLN A 72 4.92 -1.18 4.61
C GLN A 72 5.74 -1.96 5.63
N LYS A 73 6.67 -1.30 6.35
CA LYS A 73 7.44 -1.95 7.42
C LYS A 73 6.53 -2.41 8.55
N ASP A 74 5.58 -1.59 8.96
CA ASP A 74 4.64 -1.92 10.04
C ASP A 74 3.78 -3.13 9.65
N VAL A 75 3.27 -3.18 8.42
CA VAL A 75 2.53 -4.32 7.86
C VAL A 75 3.40 -5.60 7.81
N VAL A 76 4.68 -5.49 7.45
CA VAL A 76 5.60 -6.65 7.50
C VAL A 76 5.85 -7.11 8.93
N LEU A 77 6.05 -6.17 9.86
CA LEU A 77 6.31 -6.43 11.28
C LEU A 77 5.09 -6.98 12.02
N SER A 78 3.90 -6.86 11.44
CA SER A 78 2.65 -7.45 11.93
C SER A 78 2.67 -8.96 12.01
N VAL A 79 3.42 -9.59 11.12
CA VAL A 79 3.53 -11.04 11.05
C VAL A 79 4.84 -11.47 11.69
N ARG A 80 4.84 -11.52 13.03
CA ARG A 80 6.01 -11.90 13.82
C ARG A 80 5.64 -12.84 14.98
N GLY A 81 6.66 -13.32 15.69
CA GLY A 81 6.50 -14.09 16.91
C GLY A 81 5.59 -15.31 16.73
N LYS A 82 4.68 -15.51 17.70
CA LYS A 82 3.74 -16.64 17.73
C LYS A 82 2.77 -16.65 16.55
N LEU A 83 2.20 -15.49 16.18
CA LEU A 83 1.32 -15.38 15.01
C LEU A 83 1.99 -15.90 13.74
N LYS A 84 3.23 -15.48 13.47
CA LYS A 84 3.98 -15.97 12.32
C LYS A 84 4.07 -17.50 12.33
N LEU A 85 4.43 -18.09 13.47
CA LEU A 85 4.53 -19.54 13.64
C LEU A 85 3.16 -20.23 13.46
N GLU A 86 2.07 -19.62 13.90
CA GLU A 86 0.71 -20.14 13.72
C GLU A 86 0.28 -20.13 12.25
N LEU A 87 0.56 -19.06 11.51
CA LEU A 87 0.29 -18.98 10.08
C LEU A 87 1.17 -19.97 9.30
N GLU A 88 2.45 -20.09 9.64
CA GLU A 88 3.39 -21.02 8.99
C GLU A 88 2.94 -22.49 9.15
N LYS A 89 2.31 -22.85 10.28
CA LYS A 89 1.73 -24.19 10.49
C LYS A 89 0.60 -24.53 9.52
N SER A 90 -0.10 -23.54 8.96
CA SER A 90 -1.14 -23.75 7.96
C SER A 90 -0.66 -23.54 6.52
N GLY A 91 0.65 -23.37 6.30
CA GLY A 91 1.25 -23.30 4.95
C GLY A 91 1.66 -21.91 4.49
N PHE A 92 1.54 -20.88 5.34
CA PHE A 92 1.94 -19.51 5.01
C PHE A 92 3.45 -19.39 4.78
N SER A 93 3.86 -18.64 3.76
CA SER A 93 5.26 -18.28 3.54
C SER A 93 5.53 -16.81 3.85
N PHE A 94 6.20 -16.55 4.99
CA PHE A 94 6.59 -15.18 5.36
C PHE A 94 7.50 -14.51 4.32
N VAL A 95 8.34 -15.29 3.62
CA VAL A 95 9.21 -14.77 2.57
C VAL A 95 8.39 -14.23 1.40
N ASN A 96 7.38 -14.98 0.93
CA ASN A 96 6.52 -14.54 -0.17
C ASN A 96 5.64 -13.37 0.26
N TYR A 97 5.08 -13.43 1.47
CA TYR A 97 4.34 -12.32 2.08
C TYR A 97 5.14 -11.03 2.07
N LYS A 98 6.34 -11.04 2.65
CA LYS A 98 7.22 -9.86 2.70
C LYS A 98 7.51 -9.32 1.31
N LYS A 99 7.73 -10.20 0.32
CA LYS A 99 7.94 -9.81 -1.07
C LYS A 99 6.68 -9.14 -1.65
N GLY A 100 5.51 -9.76 -1.54
CA GLY A 100 4.28 -9.17 -2.03
C GLY A 100 3.94 -7.81 -1.42
N VAL A 101 4.11 -7.64 -0.09
CA VAL A 101 3.88 -6.35 0.59
C VAL A 101 4.82 -5.26 0.10
N ILE A 102 6.10 -5.60 -0.08
CA ILE A 102 7.09 -4.65 -0.57
C ILE A 102 6.73 -4.24 -2.00
N ASP A 103 6.48 -5.20 -2.89
CA ASP A 103 6.21 -4.93 -4.31
C ASP A 103 4.90 -4.17 -4.53
N SER A 104 3.83 -4.48 -3.78
CA SER A 104 2.49 -3.93 -4.01
C SER A 104 2.40 -2.42 -3.83
N ASP A 105 3.18 -1.85 -2.91
CA ASP A 105 3.17 -0.42 -2.64
C ASP A 105 4.28 0.33 -3.38
N MET A 106 5.14 -0.35 -4.13
CA MET A 106 6.24 0.30 -4.87
C MET A 106 5.75 1.32 -5.87
N GLY A 107 4.62 1.06 -6.55
CA GLY A 107 4.03 2.02 -7.48
C GLY A 107 3.45 3.26 -6.80
N LYS A 108 3.61 3.44 -5.48
CA LYS A 108 3.40 4.74 -4.81
C LYS A 108 4.60 5.67 -4.99
N LEU A 109 5.79 5.14 -5.26
CA LEU A 109 7.03 5.91 -5.44
C LEU A 109 7.14 6.51 -6.85
N PRO A 110 7.64 7.74 -7.01
CA PRO A 110 7.69 8.44 -8.30
C PRO A 110 8.42 7.66 -9.42
N GLU A 111 9.56 7.05 -9.12
CA GLU A 111 10.37 6.31 -10.08
C GLU A 111 9.66 5.08 -10.65
N PHE A 112 8.82 4.41 -9.85
CA PHE A 112 8.02 3.27 -10.29
C PHE A 112 6.74 3.73 -10.99
N LYS A 113 6.08 4.79 -10.49
CA LYS A 113 4.90 5.39 -11.16
C LYS A 113 5.16 5.73 -12.62
N LYS A 114 6.36 6.26 -12.90
CA LYS A 114 6.79 6.61 -14.27
C LYS A 114 6.72 5.45 -15.25
N LEU A 115 6.85 4.20 -14.79
CA LEU A 115 6.72 3.02 -15.67
C LEU A 115 5.33 2.92 -16.34
N LEU A 116 4.31 3.56 -15.77
CA LEU A 116 2.96 3.58 -16.35
C LEU A 116 2.78 4.62 -17.46
N TYR A 117 3.60 5.68 -17.51
CA TYR A 117 3.34 6.84 -18.38
C TYR A 117 4.55 7.41 -19.13
N GLU A 118 5.78 7.09 -18.73
CA GLU A 118 7.01 7.41 -19.46
C GLU A 118 7.42 6.23 -20.34
N LYS A 119 7.86 6.50 -21.57
CA LYS A 119 8.27 5.46 -22.52
C LYS A 119 9.68 4.98 -22.18
N SER A 120 9.82 3.67 -21.99
CA SER A 120 11.09 2.96 -21.81
C SER A 120 10.88 1.48 -22.15
N GLU A 121 11.96 0.74 -22.37
CA GLU A 121 11.90 -0.71 -22.62
C GLU A 121 11.19 -1.45 -21.48
N LYS A 122 11.54 -1.13 -20.23
CA LYS A 122 10.89 -1.70 -19.04
C LYS A 122 9.41 -1.34 -18.93
N SER A 123 9.03 -0.11 -19.28
CA SER A 123 7.62 0.28 -19.37
C SER A 123 6.88 -0.53 -20.44
N ASP A 124 7.48 -0.71 -21.62
CA ASP A 124 6.86 -1.51 -22.69
C ASP A 124 6.73 -2.98 -22.31
N GLN A 125 7.74 -3.55 -21.64
CA GLN A 125 7.71 -4.92 -21.12
C GLN A 125 6.58 -5.09 -20.08
N LEU A 126 6.48 -4.16 -19.12
CA LEU A 126 5.44 -4.19 -18.09
C LEU A 126 4.04 -4.04 -18.70
N LEU A 127 3.79 -2.98 -19.48
CA LEU A 127 2.45 -2.72 -20.04
C LEU A 127 2.00 -3.82 -21.00
N SER A 128 2.92 -4.42 -21.75
CA SER A 128 2.61 -5.58 -22.60
C SER A 128 2.24 -6.78 -21.74
N PHE A 129 3.04 -7.10 -20.73
CA PHE A 129 2.76 -8.20 -19.80
C PHE A 129 1.37 -8.07 -19.15
N LEU A 130 1.02 -6.88 -18.65
CA LEU A 130 -0.27 -6.59 -18.01
C LEU A 130 -1.47 -6.75 -18.96
N LYS A 131 -1.24 -6.65 -20.27
CA LYS A 131 -2.25 -6.92 -21.33
C LYS A 131 -2.30 -8.38 -21.78
N LEU A 132 -1.57 -9.28 -21.12
CA LEU A 132 -1.29 -10.64 -21.64
C LEU A 132 -0.66 -10.62 -23.05
N GLN A 133 0.24 -9.67 -23.29
CA GLN A 133 1.05 -9.52 -24.50
C GLN A 133 2.54 -9.60 -24.15
N GLY A 134 3.41 -9.76 -25.16
CA GLY A 134 4.86 -9.85 -24.95
C GLY A 134 5.35 -11.30 -24.77
N GLY A 135 6.33 -11.50 -23.88
CA GLY A 135 7.05 -12.77 -23.72
C GLY A 135 6.14 -13.96 -23.37
N GLU A 136 6.23 -15.04 -24.16
CA GLU A 136 5.33 -16.19 -24.05
C GLU A 136 5.38 -16.88 -22.68
N LYS A 137 6.57 -16.96 -22.06
CA LYS A 137 6.74 -17.58 -20.75
C LYS A 137 6.04 -16.80 -19.64
N SER A 138 6.21 -15.47 -19.57
CA SER A 138 5.60 -14.63 -18.53
C SER A 138 4.09 -14.50 -18.71
N LYS A 139 3.62 -14.38 -19.96
CA LYS A 139 2.20 -14.37 -20.30
C LYS A 139 1.48 -15.62 -19.78
N LYS A 140 2.06 -16.81 -19.96
CA LYS A 140 1.46 -18.07 -19.45
C LYS A 140 1.28 -18.04 -17.93
N VAL A 141 2.30 -17.58 -17.20
CA VAL A 141 2.22 -17.45 -15.74
C VAL A 141 1.11 -16.48 -15.33
N LEU A 142 1.00 -15.31 -15.97
CA LEU A 142 -0.07 -14.36 -15.65
C LEU A 142 -1.46 -14.94 -15.96
N ALA A 143 -1.62 -15.64 -17.09
CA ALA A 143 -2.88 -16.27 -17.46
C ALA A 143 -3.32 -17.35 -16.46
N GLU A 144 -2.38 -18.06 -15.86
CA GLU A 144 -2.63 -19.01 -14.77
C GLU A 144 -2.97 -18.30 -13.45
N VAL A 145 -2.22 -17.25 -13.08
CA VAL A 145 -2.52 -16.43 -11.89
C VAL A 145 -3.95 -15.86 -11.95
N LEU A 146 -4.42 -15.55 -13.15
CA LEU A 146 -5.76 -15.00 -13.41
C LEU A 146 -6.77 -16.05 -13.85
N GLU A 147 -6.50 -17.34 -13.66
CA GLU A 147 -7.38 -18.39 -14.16
C GLU A 147 -8.78 -18.39 -13.54
N LYS A 148 -8.91 -17.85 -12.31
CA LYS A 148 -10.19 -17.66 -11.62
C LYS A 148 -11.14 -16.68 -12.32
N PHE A 149 -10.61 -15.81 -13.16
CA PHE A 149 -11.42 -14.86 -13.94
C PHE A 149 -11.86 -15.50 -15.27
N PRO A 150 -13.02 -15.08 -15.83
CA PRO A 150 -13.43 -15.48 -17.17
C PRO A 150 -12.31 -15.22 -18.19
N VAL A 151 -12.16 -16.09 -19.19
CA VAL A 151 -11.07 -16.01 -20.18
C VAL A 151 -10.91 -14.60 -20.78
N LYS A 152 -12.03 -13.93 -21.08
CA LYS A 152 -12.06 -12.57 -21.62
C LYS A 152 -11.55 -11.47 -20.67
N GLN A 153 -11.48 -11.75 -19.36
CA GLN A 153 -11.11 -10.82 -18.28
C GLN A 153 -9.76 -11.17 -17.64
N ARG A 154 -8.97 -12.06 -18.23
CA ARG A 154 -7.67 -12.48 -17.66
C ARG A 154 -6.52 -11.51 -17.91
N ALA A 155 -6.79 -10.28 -18.38
CA ALA A 155 -5.79 -9.23 -18.47
C ALA A 155 -5.93 -8.24 -17.29
N LEU A 156 -4.87 -7.50 -16.98
CA LEU A 156 -4.88 -6.44 -15.96
C LEU A 156 -5.06 -5.05 -16.57
N LEU A 157 -4.66 -4.89 -17.84
CA LEU A 157 -4.93 -3.74 -18.67
C LEU A 157 -5.66 -4.17 -19.93
N ASN A 158 -6.50 -3.30 -20.49
CA ASN A 158 -7.28 -3.63 -21.68
C ASN A 158 -6.34 -4.02 -22.85
N PRO A 159 -6.43 -5.26 -23.36
CA PRO A 159 -5.52 -5.76 -24.40
C PRO A 159 -5.68 -5.05 -25.76
N ALA A 160 -6.82 -4.38 -26.00
CA ALA A 160 -7.07 -3.62 -27.22
C ALA A 160 -6.37 -2.25 -27.25
N LEU A 161 -5.89 -1.74 -26.11
CA LEU A 161 -5.19 -0.47 -26.05
C LEU A 161 -3.68 -0.65 -26.33
N SER A 162 -3.12 0.23 -27.15
CA SER A 162 -1.67 0.30 -27.34
C SER A 162 -0.99 0.84 -26.08
N ASN A 163 0.31 0.55 -25.91
CA ASN A 163 1.06 1.07 -24.76
C ASN A 163 1.06 2.61 -24.74
N ASP A 164 1.13 3.26 -25.90
CA ASP A 164 1.10 4.72 -25.97
C ASP A 164 -0.29 5.29 -25.62
N GLN A 165 -1.38 4.60 -25.94
CA GLN A 165 -2.72 4.96 -25.48
C GLN A 165 -2.83 4.83 -23.96
N LEU A 166 -2.32 3.73 -23.38
CA LEU A 166 -2.29 3.52 -21.94
C LEU A 166 -1.49 4.62 -21.23
N ARG A 167 -0.28 4.93 -21.71
CA ARG A 167 0.56 6.02 -21.18
C ARG A 167 -0.15 7.36 -21.22
N ALA A 168 -0.83 7.67 -22.34
CA ALA A 168 -1.60 8.90 -22.47
C ALA A 168 -2.74 8.98 -21.43
N LEU A 169 -3.44 7.86 -21.19
CA LEU A 169 -4.49 7.80 -20.17
C LEU A 169 -3.94 7.93 -18.75
N PHE A 170 -2.86 7.22 -18.41
CA PHE A 170 -2.21 7.34 -17.10
C PHE A 170 -1.68 8.76 -16.87
N LYS A 171 -1.04 9.39 -17.86
CA LYS A 171 -0.53 10.75 -17.76
C LYS A 171 -1.65 11.78 -17.58
N LYS A 172 -2.77 11.60 -18.28
CA LYS A 172 -3.93 12.49 -18.21
C LYS A 172 -4.73 12.31 -16.91
N HIS A 173 -4.80 11.07 -16.39
CA HIS A 173 -5.61 10.70 -15.24
C HIS A 173 -4.74 10.08 -14.13
N PRO A 174 -4.02 10.90 -13.33
CA PRO A 174 -3.18 10.40 -12.24
C PRO A 174 -3.91 9.52 -11.22
N VAL A 175 -5.22 9.69 -11.06
CA VAL A 175 -6.07 8.84 -10.23
C VAL A 175 -5.96 7.35 -10.59
N LEU A 176 -5.76 7.01 -11.88
CA LEU A 176 -5.54 5.63 -12.33
C LEU A 176 -4.18 5.07 -11.87
N GLN A 177 -3.16 5.93 -11.78
CA GLN A 177 -1.84 5.53 -11.26
C GLN A 177 -1.93 5.18 -9.77
N HIS A 178 -2.74 5.93 -9.02
CA HIS A 178 -3.02 5.65 -7.61
C HIS A 178 -3.87 4.40 -7.43
N TYR A 179 -4.91 4.22 -8.25
CA TYR A 179 -5.79 3.07 -8.18
C TYR A 179 -5.06 1.75 -8.52
N LEU A 180 -4.12 1.78 -9.47
CA LEU A 180 -3.39 0.62 -9.98
C LEU A 180 -1.91 0.61 -9.56
N HIS A 181 -1.62 1.11 -8.35
CA HIS A 181 -0.25 1.27 -7.86
C HIS A 181 0.48 -0.06 -7.61
N GLU A 182 -0.23 -1.19 -7.57
CA GLU A 182 0.38 -2.53 -7.52
C GLU A 182 1.06 -2.91 -8.85
N PHE A 183 0.69 -2.26 -9.96
CA PHE A 183 1.20 -2.63 -11.29
C PHE A 183 2.71 -2.40 -11.47
N PRO A 184 3.26 -1.21 -11.13
CA PRO A 184 4.70 -1.00 -11.21
C PRO A 184 5.54 -1.97 -10.37
N GLY A 185 4.99 -2.48 -9.27
CA GLY A 185 5.66 -3.46 -8.40
C GLY A 185 6.02 -4.77 -9.11
N MET A 186 5.36 -5.09 -10.22
CA MET A 186 5.64 -6.30 -10.99
C MET A 186 6.82 -6.16 -11.96
N ALA A 187 7.35 -4.95 -12.16
CA ALA A 187 8.36 -4.71 -13.19
C ALA A 187 9.68 -5.45 -12.92
N ASP A 188 10.16 -5.44 -11.67
CA ASP A 188 11.41 -6.12 -11.31
C ASP A 188 11.24 -7.66 -11.28
N PRO A 189 10.21 -8.22 -10.61
CA PRO A 189 9.91 -9.65 -10.70
C PRO A 189 9.81 -10.16 -12.15
N LEU A 190 9.15 -9.39 -13.02
CA LEU A 190 9.00 -9.72 -14.43
C LEU A 190 10.35 -9.75 -15.14
N HIS A 191 11.19 -8.75 -14.92
CA HIS A 191 12.53 -8.69 -15.49
C HIS A 191 13.35 -9.91 -15.05
N PHE A 192 13.41 -10.20 -13.74
CA PHE A 192 14.18 -11.32 -13.20
C PHE A 192 13.70 -12.68 -13.66
N PHE A 193 12.39 -12.84 -13.86
CA PHE A 193 11.87 -14.07 -14.42
C PHE A 193 12.29 -14.23 -15.89
N GLN A 194 12.27 -13.14 -16.66
CA GLN A 194 12.67 -13.17 -18.07
C GLN A 194 14.17 -13.42 -18.25
N THR A 195 15.01 -12.92 -17.34
CA THR A 195 16.46 -13.17 -17.34
C THR A 195 16.86 -14.50 -16.70
N GLY A 196 15.90 -15.25 -16.14
CA GLY A 196 16.14 -16.56 -15.52
C GLY A 196 16.74 -16.51 -14.11
N LEU A 197 16.76 -15.34 -13.48
CA LEU A 197 17.26 -15.15 -12.12
C LEU A 197 16.33 -15.77 -11.07
N ILE A 198 15.01 -15.71 -11.31
CA ILE A 198 14.01 -16.38 -10.49
C ILE A 198 13.27 -17.44 -11.30
N THR A 199 12.82 -18.48 -10.60
CA THR A 199 12.04 -19.57 -11.19
C THR A 199 10.61 -19.14 -11.50
N ARG A 200 9.93 -19.94 -12.31
CA ARG A 200 8.50 -19.78 -12.61
C ARG A 200 7.63 -19.77 -11.35
N GLU A 201 7.91 -20.66 -10.41
CA GLU A 201 7.14 -20.77 -9.16
C GLU A 201 7.36 -19.56 -8.25
N GLU A 202 8.59 -19.06 -8.17
CA GLU A 202 8.90 -17.83 -7.43
C GLU A 202 8.19 -16.62 -8.04
N PHE A 203 8.19 -16.50 -9.38
CA PHE A 203 7.46 -15.44 -10.08
C PHE A 203 5.96 -15.54 -9.87
N LYS A 204 5.37 -16.74 -10.01
CA LYS A 204 3.94 -16.98 -9.76
C LYS A 204 3.54 -16.56 -8.34
N LYS A 205 4.33 -16.95 -7.32
CA LYS A 205 4.08 -16.59 -5.91
C LYS A 205 4.15 -15.09 -5.65
N GLN A 206 5.11 -14.39 -6.28
CA GLN A 206 5.19 -12.93 -6.18
C GLN A 206 3.97 -12.24 -6.79
N LEU A 207 3.50 -12.68 -7.97
CA LEU A 207 2.29 -12.14 -8.58
C LEU A 207 1.05 -12.35 -7.70
N LEU A 208 0.85 -13.58 -7.20
CA LEU A 208 -0.31 -13.92 -6.37
C LEU A 208 -0.38 -13.08 -5.08
N THR A 209 0.77 -12.75 -4.49
CA THR A 209 0.83 -12.01 -3.22
C THR A 209 0.77 -10.49 -3.41
N ASN A 210 1.34 -9.97 -4.50
CA ASN A 210 1.32 -8.54 -4.83
C ASN A 210 -0.09 -8.08 -5.24
N MET A 211 -0.75 -8.85 -6.10
CA MET A 211 -1.98 -8.42 -6.76
C MET A 211 -3.18 -8.40 -5.83
N PHE A 212 -4.03 -7.39 -6.03
CA PHE A 212 -5.33 -7.27 -5.42
C PHE A 212 -5.36 -7.05 -3.90
N HIS A 213 -4.27 -6.53 -3.31
CA HIS A 213 -4.17 -6.28 -1.85
C HIS A 213 -5.14 -5.21 -1.31
N ASN A 214 -5.73 -4.41 -2.21
CA ASN A 214 -6.77 -3.45 -1.86
C ASN A 214 -8.19 -4.05 -1.88
N GLY A 215 -8.35 -5.26 -2.43
CA GLY A 215 -9.61 -5.94 -2.47
C GLY A 215 -10.13 -6.41 -1.10
N PRO A 216 -11.38 -6.89 -1.04
CA PRO A 216 -12.35 -6.96 -2.13
C PRO A 216 -13.08 -5.61 -2.36
N HIS A 217 -13.91 -5.54 -3.41
CA HIS A 217 -14.75 -4.38 -3.75
C HIS A 217 -15.87 -4.12 -2.73
N ALA A 218 -15.49 -3.65 -1.55
CA ALA A 218 -16.35 -3.27 -0.42
C ALA A 218 -15.82 -1.99 0.25
N GLY A 219 -16.62 -1.37 1.12
CA GLY A 219 -16.21 -0.18 1.89
C GLY A 219 -15.59 0.94 1.04
N PHE A 220 -14.42 1.45 1.44
CA PHE A 220 -13.72 2.54 0.74
C PHE A 220 -13.46 2.24 -0.74
N TRP A 221 -13.01 1.03 -1.08
CA TRP A 221 -12.68 0.67 -2.46
C TRP A 221 -13.91 0.56 -3.35
N LYS A 222 -15.04 0.11 -2.82
CA LYS A 222 -16.32 0.17 -3.54
C LYS A 222 -16.75 1.62 -3.80
N PHE A 223 -16.68 2.48 -2.79
CA PHE A 223 -16.95 3.91 -2.95
C PHE A 223 -16.04 4.54 -4.01
N TYR A 224 -14.75 4.27 -3.95
CA TYR A 224 -13.76 4.83 -4.87
C TYR A 224 -14.01 4.38 -6.31
N SER A 225 -14.32 3.10 -6.51
CA SER A 225 -14.56 2.49 -7.82
C SER A 225 -15.90 2.86 -8.44
N GLU A 226 -16.97 3.02 -7.66
CA GLU A 226 -18.30 3.36 -8.18
C GLU A 226 -18.57 4.89 -8.22
N GLY A 227 -17.90 5.65 -7.37
CA GLY A 227 -18.04 7.11 -7.24
C GLY A 227 -16.89 7.88 -7.87
N THR A 228 -15.71 7.77 -7.26
CA THR A 228 -14.54 8.62 -7.56
C THR A 228 -13.98 8.40 -8.95
N ILE A 229 -13.68 7.15 -9.31
CA ILE A 229 -13.08 6.82 -10.61
C ILE A 229 -13.99 7.23 -11.78
N PRO A 230 -15.29 6.85 -11.81
CA PRO A 230 -16.19 7.31 -12.87
C PRO A 230 -16.36 8.84 -12.91
N GLY A 231 -16.33 9.51 -11.75
CA GLY A 231 -16.44 10.97 -11.67
C GLY A 231 -15.24 11.71 -12.27
N LEU A 232 -14.03 11.19 -12.06
CA LEU A 232 -12.77 11.81 -12.50
C LEU A 232 -12.36 11.39 -13.91
N VAL A 233 -12.62 10.14 -14.29
CA VAL A 233 -12.13 9.54 -15.54
C VAL A 233 -13.26 9.33 -16.56
N GLY A 234 -14.47 9.03 -16.10
CA GLY A 234 -15.56 8.52 -16.95
C GLY A 234 -16.12 9.51 -17.96
N LYS A 235 -15.78 10.80 -17.87
CA LYS A 235 -16.12 11.81 -18.88
C LYS A 235 -15.19 11.79 -20.10
N ASP A 236 -14.02 11.16 -20.00
CA ASP A 236 -13.09 11.05 -21.12
C ASP A 236 -13.50 9.95 -22.10
N PRO A 237 -13.87 10.27 -23.35
CA PRO A 237 -14.24 9.27 -24.34
C PRO A 237 -13.16 8.21 -24.58
N LYS A 238 -11.87 8.59 -24.43
CA LYS A 238 -10.74 7.66 -24.61
C LYS A 238 -10.59 6.67 -23.46
N ALA A 239 -11.19 6.96 -22.30
CA ALA A 239 -11.08 6.12 -21.11
C ALA A 239 -12.28 5.17 -20.93
N LYS A 240 -13.33 5.29 -21.73
CA LYS A 240 -14.58 4.51 -21.60
C LYS A 240 -14.35 3.00 -21.45
N ASN A 241 -13.42 2.48 -22.23
CA ASN A 241 -13.11 1.05 -22.28
C ASN A 241 -11.84 0.70 -21.47
N PHE A 242 -11.32 1.58 -20.62
CA PHE A 242 -10.03 1.34 -19.94
C PHE A 242 -10.03 0.04 -19.13
N PHE A 243 -11.12 -0.28 -18.44
CA PHE A 243 -11.28 -1.50 -17.64
C PHE A 243 -11.96 -2.66 -18.38
N LEU A 244 -12.34 -2.48 -19.65
CA LEU A 244 -12.98 -3.54 -20.45
C LEU A 244 -12.01 -4.72 -20.64
N ASN A 245 -12.51 -5.95 -20.52
CA ASN A 245 -11.73 -7.19 -20.69
C ASN A 245 -10.55 -7.29 -19.70
N THR A 246 -10.71 -6.72 -18.50
CA THR A 246 -9.72 -6.81 -17.43
C THR A 246 -10.30 -7.50 -16.20
N ALA A 247 -9.44 -7.95 -15.29
CA ALA A 247 -9.86 -8.51 -14.00
C ALA A 247 -10.63 -7.49 -13.16
N TYR A 248 -10.47 -6.19 -13.45
CA TYR A 248 -11.19 -5.09 -12.80
C TYR A 248 -12.50 -4.73 -13.50
N GLU A 249 -12.91 -5.41 -14.57
CA GLU A 249 -14.13 -5.08 -15.29
C GLU A 249 -15.36 -5.23 -14.36
N GLY A 250 -16.01 -4.10 -14.05
CA GLY A 250 -17.25 -4.12 -13.28
C GLY A 250 -18.49 -4.25 -14.18
N GLU A 251 -19.59 -4.69 -13.58
CA GLU A 251 -20.87 -4.90 -14.28
C GLU A 251 -21.56 -3.58 -14.64
N LYS A 252 -21.27 -2.50 -13.92
CA LYS A 252 -21.95 -1.21 -14.06
C LYS A 252 -21.24 -0.31 -15.07
N THR A 253 -22.03 0.20 -16.02
CA THR A 253 -21.59 1.28 -16.91
C THR A 253 -22.20 2.61 -16.47
N LYS A 254 -21.39 3.67 -16.38
CA LYS A 254 -21.85 5.04 -16.06
C LYS A 254 -21.39 5.98 -17.17
N ASN A 255 -22.34 6.58 -17.90
CA ASN A 255 -22.04 7.44 -19.05
C ASN A 255 -21.18 6.77 -20.14
N GLY A 256 -21.33 5.44 -20.31
CA GLY A 256 -20.52 4.65 -21.24
C GLY A 256 -19.11 4.30 -20.75
N PHE A 257 -18.73 4.68 -19.53
CA PHE A 257 -17.52 4.23 -18.87
C PHE A 257 -17.79 2.98 -18.02
N ILE A 258 -16.95 1.95 -18.18
CA ILE A 258 -17.02 0.73 -17.39
C ILE A 258 -16.39 1.00 -16.02
N SER A 259 -17.22 1.02 -14.98
CA SER A 259 -16.73 1.27 -13.62
C SER A 259 -15.92 0.06 -13.17
N PRO A 260 -14.74 0.24 -12.56
CA PRO A 260 -13.96 -0.90 -12.11
C PRO A 260 -14.63 -1.60 -10.93
N ARG A 261 -14.30 -2.87 -10.74
CA ARG A 261 -14.58 -3.66 -9.53
C ARG A 261 -13.26 -4.20 -9.01
N TYR A 262 -12.82 -3.76 -7.83
CA TYR A 262 -11.52 -4.21 -7.30
C TYR A 262 -11.59 -5.70 -6.90
N PRO A 263 -10.78 -6.60 -7.50
CA PRO A 263 -10.83 -8.02 -7.15
C PRO A 263 -10.31 -8.29 -5.74
N GLY A 264 -10.64 -9.45 -5.18
CA GLY A 264 -10.01 -9.91 -3.93
C GLY A 264 -8.69 -10.67 -4.15
N PRO A 265 -7.95 -10.94 -3.06
CA PRO A 265 -6.62 -11.59 -3.09
C PRO A 265 -6.61 -12.94 -3.82
N LEU A 266 -5.43 -13.40 -4.21
CA LEU A 266 -5.22 -14.61 -5.03
C LEU A 266 -4.46 -15.74 -4.32
N SER A 267 -3.91 -15.48 -3.13
CA SER A 267 -3.20 -16.48 -2.34
C SER A 267 -3.44 -16.29 -0.86
N TYR A 268 -3.11 -17.31 -0.08
CA TYR A 268 -3.12 -17.25 1.38
C TYR A 268 -2.30 -16.05 1.90
N GLU A 269 -1.08 -15.81 1.39
CA GLU A 269 -0.29 -14.63 1.74
C GLU A 269 -0.96 -13.31 1.33
N GLY A 270 -1.66 -13.28 0.20
CA GLY A 270 -2.45 -12.14 -0.24
C GLY A 270 -3.59 -11.81 0.74
N TYR A 271 -4.30 -12.82 1.25
CA TYR A 271 -5.31 -12.60 2.30
C TYR A 271 -4.69 -12.04 3.58
N VAL A 272 -3.59 -12.62 4.04
CA VAL A 272 -2.87 -12.13 5.24
C VAL A 272 -2.47 -10.67 5.05
N HIS A 273 -1.94 -10.31 3.89
CA HIS A 273 -1.58 -8.94 3.54
C HIS A 273 -2.78 -8.00 3.57
N VAL A 274 -3.88 -8.34 2.91
CA VAL A 274 -5.10 -7.53 2.94
C VAL A 274 -5.54 -7.30 4.38
N VAL A 275 -5.63 -8.35 5.21
CA VAL A 275 -6.10 -8.22 6.60
C VAL A 275 -5.26 -7.21 7.39
N PHE A 276 -3.93 -7.30 7.33
CA PHE A 276 -3.06 -6.38 8.07
C PHE A 276 -3.04 -4.97 7.48
N ASP A 277 -3.12 -4.83 6.15
CA ASP A 277 -3.24 -3.51 5.53
C ASP A 277 -4.56 -2.82 5.91
N ARG A 278 -5.68 -3.55 5.89
CA ARG A 278 -6.99 -3.07 6.35
C ARG A 278 -6.92 -2.65 7.83
N LEU A 279 -6.34 -3.49 8.69
CA LEU A 279 -6.20 -3.19 10.11
C LEU A 279 -5.35 -1.94 10.37
N SER A 280 -4.22 -1.77 9.69
CA SER A 280 -3.43 -0.52 9.77
C SER A 280 -4.30 0.66 9.36
N GLN A 281 -4.97 0.56 8.20
CA GLN A 281 -5.76 1.66 7.65
C GLN A 281 -6.93 2.05 8.56
N GLY A 282 -7.56 1.10 9.26
CA GLY A 282 -8.67 1.35 10.17
C GLY A 282 -8.27 1.82 11.57
N THR A 283 -6.98 1.95 11.87
CA THR A 283 -6.46 2.29 13.20
C THR A 283 -5.51 3.50 13.14
N LYS A 284 -4.68 3.71 14.19
CA LYS A 284 -3.77 4.86 14.30
C LYS A 284 -2.87 5.04 13.07
N GLY A 285 -2.31 3.95 12.55
CA GLY A 285 -1.39 3.98 11.39
C GLY A 285 -2.06 4.59 10.15
N GLY A 286 -3.30 4.20 9.89
CA GLY A 286 -4.14 4.76 8.84
C GLY A 286 -4.51 6.21 9.08
N VAL A 287 -4.88 6.59 10.31
CA VAL A 287 -5.18 7.98 10.65
C VAL A 287 -3.97 8.88 10.36
N GLU A 288 -2.78 8.50 10.82
CA GLU A 288 -1.55 9.27 10.64
C GLU A 288 -1.19 9.42 9.16
N LYS A 289 -1.15 8.29 8.43
CA LYS A 289 -0.77 8.26 7.01
C LYS A 289 -1.79 8.97 6.13
N ILE A 290 -3.06 8.58 6.20
CA ILE A 290 -4.09 9.09 5.28
C ILE A 290 -4.31 10.57 5.55
N PHE A 291 -4.28 11.02 6.80
CA PHE A 291 -4.39 12.45 7.11
C PHE A 291 -3.27 13.26 6.43
N ALA A 292 -2.02 12.80 6.52
CA ALA A 292 -0.88 13.45 5.86
C ALA A 292 -1.03 13.50 4.33
N GLU A 293 -1.66 12.50 3.71
CA GLU A 293 -1.91 12.42 2.27
C GLU A 293 -3.03 13.37 1.83
N ILE A 294 -4.18 13.37 2.52
CA ILE A 294 -5.39 14.09 2.10
C ILE A 294 -5.44 15.55 2.57
N ARG A 295 -4.52 15.95 3.46
CA ARG A 295 -4.55 17.29 4.08
C ARG A 295 -4.64 18.43 3.08
N LYS A 296 -3.92 18.30 1.96
CA LYS A 296 -3.87 19.31 0.89
C LYS A 296 -5.10 19.32 -0.02
N PHE A 297 -6.04 18.38 0.15
CA PHE A 297 -7.23 18.31 -0.70
C PHE A 297 -8.19 19.46 -0.37
N PRO A 298 -8.67 20.19 -1.39
CA PRO A 298 -9.61 21.29 -1.18
C PRO A 298 -11.00 20.77 -0.79
N GLY A 299 -11.81 21.62 -0.15
CA GLY A 299 -13.24 21.36 0.09
C GLY A 299 -13.58 20.71 1.43
N GLN A 300 -12.59 20.34 2.25
CA GLN A 300 -12.79 19.88 3.62
C GLN A 300 -11.74 20.51 4.55
N SER A 301 -12.17 20.92 5.74
CA SER A 301 -11.28 21.35 6.82
C SER A 301 -10.47 20.17 7.37
N ASP A 302 -9.35 20.46 8.03
CA ASP A 302 -8.54 19.45 8.72
C ASP A 302 -9.35 18.72 9.82
N VAL A 303 -10.35 19.39 10.42
CA VAL A 303 -11.26 18.79 11.40
C VAL A 303 -12.18 17.75 10.74
N GLU A 304 -12.79 18.07 9.59
CA GLU A 304 -13.66 17.13 8.86
C GLU A 304 -12.89 15.92 8.35
N LYS A 305 -11.70 16.14 7.79
CA LYS A 305 -10.81 15.07 7.34
C LYS A 305 -10.46 14.14 8.49
N MET A 306 -10.02 14.69 9.62
CA MET A 306 -9.67 13.90 10.80
C MET A 306 -10.88 13.15 11.36
N ALA A 307 -12.03 13.81 11.43
CA ALA A 307 -13.26 13.17 11.91
C ALA A 307 -13.67 12.00 11.02
N SER A 308 -13.58 12.13 9.68
CA SER A 308 -13.89 11.02 8.78
C SER A 308 -12.94 9.83 8.97
N LEU A 309 -11.65 10.08 9.23
CA LEU A 309 -10.67 9.03 9.52
C LEU A 309 -10.93 8.33 10.87
N LEU A 310 -11.48 9.04 11.85
CA LEU A 310 -11.81 8.48 13.16
C LEU A 310 -13.16 7.73 13.16
N PHE A 311 -14.18 8.28 12.52
CA PHE A 311 -15.56 7.81 12.67
C PHE A 311 -16.08 7.01 11.46
N ASP A 312 -15.70 7.35 10.23
CA ASP A 312 -16.24 6.72 9.02
C ASP A 312 -15.35 5.59 8.50
N ASN A 313 -14.03 5.79 8.59
CA ASN A 313 -13.05 4.86 8.02
C ASN A 313 -13.03 3.49 8.74
N PRO A 314 -13.02 3.38 10.08
CA PRO A 314 -13.01 2.07 10.74
C PRO A 314 -14.27 1.22 10.45
N PRO A 315 -15.51 1.76 10.46
CA PRO A 315 -16.68 1.02 9.98
C PRO A 315 -16.57 0.56 8.51
N GLY A 316 -16.04 1.41 7.63
CA GLY A 316 -15.77 1.02 6.23
C GLY A 316 -14.74 -0.11 6.11
N THR A 317 -13.74 -0.14 7.00
CA THR A 317 -12.78 -1.24 7.12
C THR A 317 -13.44 -2.52 7.62
N LEU A 318 -14.37 -2.45 8.59
CA LEU A 318 -15.13 -3.63 9.03
C LEU A 318 -15.95 -4.24 7.88
N GLU A 319 -16.61 -3.41 7.05
CA GLU A 319 -17.34 -3.88 5.87
C GLU A 319 -16.42 -4.66 4.91
N GLN A 320 -15.21 -4.15 4.68
CA GLN A 320 -14.21 -4.83 3.85
C GLN A 320 -13.74 -6.15 4.45
N LEU A 321 -13.52 -6.21 5.76
CA LEU A 321 -13.13 -7.44 6.44
C LEU A 321 -14.25 -8.49 6.40
N SER A 322 -15.52 -8.09 6.52
CA SER A 322 -16.66 -8.99 6.35
C SER A 322 -16.73 -9.55 4.93
N ALA A 323 -16.59 -8.69 3.91
CA ALA A 323 -16.55 -9.15 2.52
C ALA A 323 -15.34 -10.07 2.23
N LEU A 324 -14.21 -9.84 2.90
CA LEU A 324 -13.03 -10.70 2.81
C LEU A 324 -13.27 -12.06 3.48
N TYR A 325 -14.02 -12.10 4.58
CA TYR A 325 -14.42 -13.35 5.25
C TYR A 325 -15.28 -14.21 4.33
N ASP A 326 -16.29 -13.61 3.69
CA ASP A 326 -17.17 -14.30 2.76
C ASP A 326 -16.39 -14.80 1.54
N LEU A 327 -15.47 -13.98 1.01
CA LEU A 327 -14.59 -14.39 -0.09
C LEU A 327 -13.70 -15.57 0.31
N ALA A 328 -13.09 -15.53 1.49
CA ALA A 328 -12.28 -16.63 2.00
C ALA A 328 -13.09 -17.92 2.18
N GLU A 329 -14.40 -17.83 2.46
CA GLU A 329 -15.28 -18.99 2.60
C GLU A 329 -15.53 -19.71 1.28
N GLU A 330 -15.52 -18.98 0.15
CA GLU A 330 -15.82 -19.52 -1.16
C GLU A 330 -14.57 -19.76 -2.03
N ASP A 331 -13.39 -19.30 -1.60
CA ASP A 331 -12.18 -19.32 -2.42
C ASP A 331 -11.66 -20.75 -2.64
N PRO A 332 -11.66 -21.30 -3.86
CA PRO A 332 -11.22 -22.67 -4.12
C PRO A 332 -9.70 -22.86 -4.00
N TYR A 333 -8.93 -21.77 -3.93
CA TYR A 333 -7.46 -21.84 -3.83
C TYR A 333 -6.95 -21.90 -2.38
N LEU A 334 -7.83 -21.72 -1.40
CA LEU A 334 -7.51 -21.95 0.00
C LEU A 334 -7.84 -23.38 0.41
N ASN A 335 -6.86 -24.12 0.91
CA ASN A 335 -7.14 -25.39 1.57
C ASN A 335 -7.87 -25.17 2.91
N GLU A 336 -8.40 -26.24 3.51
CA GLU A 336 -9.19 -26.15 4.74
C GLU A 336 -8.44 -25.49 5.91
N ASN A 337 -7.14 -25.78 6.06
CA ASN A 337 -6.32 -25.21 7.12
C ASN A 337 -6.06 -23.73 6.90
N GLU A 338 -5.77 -23.32 5.66
CA GLU A 338 -5.57 -21.92 5.27
C GLU A 338 -6.86 -21.13 5.46
N ARG A 339 -8.00 -21.67 5.01
CA ARG A 339 -9.33 -21.06 5.17
C ARG A 339 -9.66 -20.83 6.63
N LYS A 340 -9.47 -21.84 7.48
CA LYS A 340 -9.69 -21.73 8.93
C LYS A 340 -8.78 -20.68 9.57
N ALA A 341 -7.50 -20.66 9.20
CA ALA A 341 -6.54 -19.69 9.70
C ALA A 341 -6.90 -18.26 9.30
N ILE A 342 -7.26 -18.01 8.03
CA ILE A 342 -7.69 -16.70 7.53
C ILE A 342 -8.98 -16.24 8.21
N LYS A 343 -9.99 -17.11 8.30
CA LYS A 343 -11.27 -16.75 8.96
C LYS A 343 -11.05 -16.34 10.40
N LYS A 344 -10.21 -17.09 11.15
CA LYS A 344 -9.82 -16.72 12.51
C LYS A 344 -9.10 -15.38 12.54
N LEU A 345 -8.11 -15.19 11.66
CA LEU A 345 -7.34 -13.94 11.59
C LEU A 345 -8.25 -12.73 11.31
N ILE A 346 -9.22 -12.86 10.39
CA ILE A 346 -10.20 -11.82 10.08
C ILE A 346 -11.08 -11.52 11.30
N GLN A 347 -11.58 -12.54 11.99
CA GLN A 347 -12.41 -12.37 13.20
C GLN A 347 -11.64 -11.70 14.35
N ASP A 348 -10.39 -12.10 14.57
CA ASP A 348 -9.51 -11.47 15.55
C ASP A 348 -9.29 -9.99 15.20
N THR A 349 -9.10 -9.70 13.90
CA THR A 349 -8.94 -8.34 13.37
C THR A 349 -10.19 -7.49 13.54
N GLN A 350 -11.37 -8.03 13.23
CA GLN A 350 -12.65 -7.36 13.44
C GLN A 350 -12.86 -7.06 14.93
N SER A 351 -12.52 -8.01 15.81
CA SER A 351 -12.59 -7.81 17.27
C SER A 351 -11.66 -6.68 17.72
N ARG A 352 -10.42 -6.65 17.22
CA ARG A 352 -9.44 -5.58 17.49
C ARG A 352 -9.93 -4.22 17.01
N LEU A 353 -10.56 -4.16 15.84
CA LEU A 353 -11.09 -2.94 15.26
C LEU A 353 -12.33 -2.44 16.01
N ASN A 354 -13.18 -3.33 16.52
CA ASN A 354 -14.30 -2.96 17.40
C ASN A 354 -13.81 -2.33 18.73
N LEU A 355 -12.70 -2.84 19.30
CA LEU A 355 -12.08 -2.20 20.46
C LEU A 355 -11.59 -0.78 20.15
N TYR A 356 -10.99 -0.59 18.96
CA TYR A 356 -10.56 0.71 18.48
C TYR A 356 -11.76 1.67 18.30
N ILE A 357 -12.84 1.22 17.65
CA ILE A 357 -14.08 2.01 17.49
C ILE A 357 -14.66 2.42 18.84
N ALA A 358 -14.71 1.48 19.80
CA ALA A 358 -15.18 1.77 21.15
C ALA A 358 -14.24 2.73 21.91
N PHE A 359 -12.94 2.71 21.64
CA PHE A 359 -12.01 3.72 22.14
C PHE A 359 -12.29 5.08 21.52
N VAL A 360 -12.44 5.15 20.19
CA VAL A 360 -12.73 6.39 19.48
C VAL A 360 -14.00 7.04 20.00
N ALA A 361 -15.09 6.27 20.13
CA ALA A 361 -16.38 6.77 20.63
C ALA A 361 -16.31 7.30 22.08
N ARG A 362 -15.38 6.80 22.91
CA ARG A 362 -15.18 7.28 24.29
C ARG A 362 -14.32 8.54 24.36
N HIS A 363 -13.37 8.67 23.44
CA HIS A 363 -12.31 9.69 23.51
C HIS A 363 -12.48 10.85 22.54
N PHE A 364 -13.33 10.71 21.52
CA PHE A 364 -13.53 11.74 20.50
C PHE A 364 -15.02 11.98 20.28
N GLU A 365 -15.37 13.25 20.03
CA GLU A 365 -16.74 13.64 19.68
C GLU A 365 -16.69 14.69 18.57
N LEU A 366 -17.47 14.49 17.50
CA LEU A 366 -17.69 15.49 16.46
C LEU A 366 -19.01 16.22 16.72
N LYS A 367 -18.95 17.56 16.78
CA LYS A 367 -20.12 18.44 16.84
C LYS A 367 -20.14 19.38 15.66
N ILE A 368 -21.34 19.84 15.31
CA ILE A 368 -21.54 20.93 14.38
C ILE A 368 -22.06 22.13 15.16
N GLU A 369 -21.24 23.17 15.29
CA GLU A 369 -21.62 24.42 15.95
C GLU A 369 -21.79 25.53 14.92
N LYS A 370 -23.02 25.99 14.70
CA LYS A 370 -23.32 27.04 13.70
C LYS A 370 -22.73 26.71 12.32
N ASN A 371 -22.90 25.46 11.87
CA ASN A 371 -22.35 24.90 10.63
C ASN A 371 -20.82 24.76 10.59
N ILE A 372 -20.14 24.85 11.72
CA ILE A 372 -18.69 24.65 11.82
C ILE A 372 -18.40 23.30 12.47
N PRO A 373 -17.58 22.44 11.83
CA PRO A 373 -17.13 21.20 12.44
C PRO A 373 -16.21 21.48 13.65
N VAL A 374 -16.53 20.84 14.76
CA VAL A 374 -15.80 20.93 16.03
C VAL A 374 -15.47 19.52 16.48
N LEU A 375 -14.18 19.21 16.62
CA LEU A 375 -13.72 17.93 17.16
C LEU A 375 -13.26 18.12 18.60
N LEU A 376 -13.88 17.40 19.50
CA LEU A 376 -13.59 17.39 20.92
C LEU A 376 -12.76 16.15 21.24
N LEU A 377 -11.61 16.35 21.86
CA LEU A 377 -10.68 15.30 22.29
C LEU A 377 -10.75 15.20 23.81
N ARG A 378 -11.29 14.10 24.33
CA ARG A 378 -11.37 13.82 25.76
C ARG A 378 -9.99 13.39 26.27
N THR A 379 -9.33 14.26 27.02
CA THR A 379 -8.00 13.99 27.59
C THR A 379 -8.07 13.25 28.92
N ASN A 380 -9.18 13.38 29.67
CA ASN A 380 -9.48 12.61 30.89
C ASN A 380 -11.01 12.58 31.13
N GLN A 381 -11.49 12.13 32.29
CA GLN A 381 -12.94 11.99 32.54
C GLN A 381 -13.75 13.28 32.33
N ASN A 382 -13.18 14.46 32.63
CA ASN A 382 -13.92 15.73 32.64
C ASN A 382 -13.39 16.78 31.64
N ASP A 383 -12.21 16.55 31.05
CA ASP A 383 -11.52 17.57 30.26
C ASP A 383 -11.52 17.27 28.75
N PHE A 384 -11.74 18.33 27.98
CA PHE A 384 -11.69 18.31 26.53
C PHE A 384 -10.72 19.34 25.97
N LEU A 385 -9.97 18.91 24.96
CA LEU A 385 -9.28 19.78 24.02
C LEU A 385 -10.17 19.95 22.79
N ILE A 386 -10.48 21.19 22.41
CA ILE A 386 -11.47 21.47 21.36
C ILE A 386 -10.78 22.06 20.15
N PHE A 387 -10.92 21.39 19.00
CA PHE A 387 -10.42 21.85 17.71
C PHE A 387 -11.58 22.31 16.84
N LYS A 388 -11.44 23.51 16.28
CA LYS A 388 -12.42 24.09 15.38
C LYS A 388 -11.69 24.67 14.18
N SER A 389 -12.18 24.36 12.99
CA SER A 389 -11.58 24.81 11.74
C SER A 389 -12.67 25.16 10.75
N PHE A 390 -12.71 26.42 10.33
CA PHE A 390 -13.63 26.91 9.31
C PHE A 390 -12.99 28.03 8.49
N ALA A 391 -13.00 27.88 7.16
CA ALA A 391 -12.37 28.84 6.26
C ALA A 391 -10.91 29.14 6.67
N LYS A 392 -10.61 30.38 7.09
CA LYS A 392 -9.27 30.82 7.55
C LYS A 392 -9.15 30.90 9.07
N GLU A 393 -10.19 30.50 9.80
CA GLU A 393 -10.23 30.53 11.26
C GLU A 393 -9.95 29.15 11.82
N HIS A 394 -8.84 29.04 12.56
CA HIS A 394 -8.47 27.82 13.24
C HIS A 394 -8.25 28.12 14.72
N THR A 395 -9.01 27.44 15.57
CA THR A 395 -8.94 27.67 17.02
C THR A 395 -8.75 26.37 17.77
N VAL A 396 -7.89 26.43 18.77
CA VAL A 396 -7.73 25.36 19.76
C VAL A 396 -8.08 25.92 21.13
N LYS A 397 -9.04 25.31 21.81
CA LYS A 397 -9.38 25.67 23.19
C LYS A 397 -8.92 24.55 24.12
N ASP A 398 -8.03 24.91 25.04
CA ASP A 398 -7.48 24.00 26.03
C ASP A 398 -8.33 23.92 27.32
N GLN A 399 -7.87 23.07 28.24
CA GLN A 399 -8.48 22.79 29.54
C GLN A 399 -8.65 24.05 30.41
N LYS A 400 -7.79 25.06 30.23
CA LYS A 400 -7.85 26.32 30.99
C LYS A 400 -8.79 27.34 30.35
N SER A 401 -9.59 26.92 29.38
CA SER A 401 -10.46 27.77 28.56
C SER A 401 -9.73 28.84 27.76
N VAL A 402 -8.41 28.69 27.55
CA VAL A 402 -7.65 29.61 26.71
C VAL A 402 -7.91 29.24 25.26
N VAL A 403 -8.50 30.19 24.52
CA VAL A 403 -8.69 30.05 23.07
C VAL A 403 -7.42 30.54 22.38
N GLN A 404 -6.74 29.63 21.70
CA GLN A 404 -5.59 29.93 20.86
C GLN A 404 -6.05 30.01 19.40
N ASN A 405 -5.88 31.17 18.77
CA ASN A 405 -6.06 31.33 17.34
C ASN A 405 -4.76 30.94 16.62
N ILE A 406 -4.85 29.99 15.70
CA ILE A 406 -3.72 29.53 14.89
C ILE A 406 -3.95 30.04 13.48
N SER A 407 -3.16 31.04 13.06
CA SER A 407 -3.31 31.67 11.75
C SER A 407 -2.80 30.79 10.60
N ASP A 408 -1.86 29.88 10.87
CA ASP A 408 -1.33 28.95 9.89
C ASP A 408 -2.12 27.62 9.89
N PRO A 409 -2.85 27.29 8.80
CA PRO A 409 -3.55 26.02 8.67
C PRO A 409 -2.61 24.81 8.79
N ILE A 410 -1.34 24.95 8.37
CA ILE A 410 -0.33 23.88 8.45
C ILE A 410 0.07 23.65 9.91
N GLN A 411 0.25 24.70 10.70
CA GLN A 411 0.50 24.55 12.12
C GLN A 411 -0.72 23.95 12.85
N PHE A 412 -1.94 24.36 12.49
CA PHE A 412 -3.16 23.87 13.13
C PHE A 412 -3.33 22.36 12.97
N GLY A 413 -3.29 21.87 11.72
CA GLY A 413 -3.48 20.44 11.49
C GLY A 413 -2.32 19.57 11.99
N ASP A 414 -1.09 20.09 12.07
CA ASP A 414 0.01 19.36 12.74
C ASP A 414 -0.31 19.19 14.23
N LYS A 415 -0.78 20.25 14.89
CA LYS A 415 -1.19 20.20 16.30
C LYS A 415 -2.37 19.25 16.51
N LEU A 416 -3.39 19.32 15.65
CA LEU A 416 -4.53 18.40 15.68
C LEU A 416 -4.08 16.95 15.54
N SER A 417 -3.29 16.65 14.51
CA SER A 417 -2.77 15.30 14.25
C SER A 417 -1.99 14.79 15.46
N ASN A 418 -1.06 15.58 16.01
CA ASN A 418 -0.23 15.15 17.14
C ASN A 418 -1.08 14.74 18.36
N HIS A 419 -2.08 15.54 18.74
CA HIS A 419 -2.94 15.20 19.89
C HIS A 419 -3.85 13.99 19.62
N VAL A 420 -4.35 13.83 18.40
CA VAL A 420 -5.11 12.64 18.02
C VAL A 420 -4.22 11.40 18.10
N ILE A 421 -3.02 11.43 17.50
CA ILE A 421 -2.08 10.31 17.49
C ILE A 421 -1.59 9.96 18.90
N GLU A 422 -1.38 10.95 19.77
CA GLU A 422 -1.05 10.74 21.18
C GLU A 422 -2.16 9.96 21.91
N LEU A 423 -3.42 10.36 21.76
CA LEU A 423 -4.56 9.65 22.33
C LEU A 423 -4.71 8.24 21.76
N LEU A 424 -4.58 8.07 20.45
CA LEU A 424 -4.65 6.76 19.82
C LEU A 424 -3.48 5.84 20.24
N SER A 425 -2.32 6.40 20.58
CA SER A 425 -1.20 5.62 21.13
C SER A 425 -1.50 5.03 22.51
N ILE A 426 -2.43 5.62 23.28
CA ILE A 426 -2.94 5.02 24.53
C ILE A 426 -3.78 3.78 24.23
N GLU A 427 -4.58 3.81 23.17
CA GLU A 427 -5.36 2.67 22.71
C GLU A 427 -4.43 1.51 22.33
N GLU A 428 -3.40 1.80 21.55
CA GLU A 428 -2.41 0.80 21.14
C GLU A 428 -1.59 0.28 22.31
N SER A 429 -1.18 1.11 23.28
CA SER A 429 -0.42 0.61 24.43
C SER A 429 -1.25 -0.34 25.32
N LYS A 430 -2.57 -0.18 25.35
CA LYS A 430 -3.48 -1.04 26.15
C LYS A 430 -3.91 -2.31 25.43
N ASN A 431 -4.28 -2.18 24.15
CA ASN A 431 -4.85 -3.26 23.36
C ASN A 431 -3.83 -3.88 22.40
N GLY A 432 -2.58 -3.44 22.49
CA GLY A 432 -1.51 -3.78 21.58
C GLY A 432 -1.46 -2.85 20.40
N TYR A 433 -0.25 -2.74 19.84
CA TYR A 433 -0.15 -2.33 18.46
C TYR A 433 -1.11 -3.22 17.66
N PRO A 434 -1.72 -2.72 16.57
CA PRO A 434 -2.45 -3.58 15.64
C PRO A 434 -1.64 -4.82 15.18
N PHE A 435 -0.34 -4.85 15.51
CA PHE A 435 0.71 -5.76 15.06
C PHE A 435 1.58 -6.39 16.17
N SER A 436 1.22 -6.26 17.46
CA SER A 436 2.06 -6.80 18.56
C SER A 436 1.39 -7.80 19.51
N ASN A 437 0.06 -7.85 19.60
CA ASN A 437 -0.62 -8.58 20.69
C ASN A 437 -1.20 -9.95 20.31
N LEU A 438 -0.59 -10.63 19.33
CA LEU A 438 -0.81 -12.05 19.09
C LEU A 438 0.37 -12.90 19.63
N GLU A 439 1.08 -12.36 20.62
CA GLU A 439 2.12 -13.06 21.41
C GLU A 439 1.49 -13.96 22.49
#